data_AF-A0A953JMT2-F1
#
_entry.id   AF-A0A953JMT2-F1
#
_cell.length_a   1.000
_cell.length_b   1.000
_cell.length_c   1.000
_cell.angle_alpha   90.00
_cell.angle_beta   90.00
_cell.angle_gamma   90.00
#
_symmetry.space_group_name_H-M   'P 1'
#
loop_
_entity.id
_entity.type
_entity.pdbx_description
1 polymer ?
#
loop_
_entity_poly.entity_id
_entity_poly.type
_entity_poly.pdbx_seq_one_letter_code
_entity_poly.pdbx_strand_id
1 'polypeptide(L)' 'ALLYGARGGVFVAGGIAPRFPEFLAASAFRARFEAKGRFREWLAPVPAWLVMRPDAAMLGLAALAQRL' A
#
# COMPACT_ATOMS: atom_id res chain seq x y z
N ALA A 1 -8.30 1.05 1.42
CA ALA A 1 -8.72 -0.34 1.67
C ALA A 1 -10.24 -0.46 1.80
N LEU A 2 -10.84 0.03 2.90
CA LEU A 2 -12.25 -0.22 3.22
C LEU A 2 -13.25 0.38 2.23
N LEU A 3 -13.12 1.66 1.88
CA LEU A 3 -14.04 2.35 0.97
C LEU A 3 -14.18 1.64 -0.39
N TYR A 4 -13.07 1.12 -0.92
CA TYR A 4 -13.00 0.51 -2.25
C TYR A 4 -13.07 -1.02 -2.21
N GLY A 5 -13.27 -1.64 -1.04
CA GLY A 5 -13.35 -3.09 -0.93
C GLY A 5 -12.06 -3.82 -1.37
N ALA A 6 -10.87 -3.25 -1.11
CA ALA A 6 -9.59 -3.85 -1.48
C ALA A 6 -9.45 -5.30 -0.98
N ARG A 7 -9.27 -6.25 -1.91
CA ARG A 7 -9.01 -7.69 -1.62
C ARG A 7 -7.61 -8.13 -2.03
N GLY A 8 -7.07 -7.55 -3.10
CA GLY A 8 -5.71 -7.84 -3.59
C GLY A 8 -4.60 -7.13 -2.80
N GLY A 9 -4.96 -6.32 -1.80
CA GLY A 9 -4.03 -5.54 -0.99
C GLY A 9 -4.01 -4.04 -1.29
N VAL A 10 -3.12 -3.34 -0.60
CA VAL A 10 -2.90 -1.89 -0.72
C VAL A 10 -1.41 -1.64 -0.93
N PHE A 11 -1.09 -0.78 -1.89
CA PHE A 11 0.28 -0.31 -2.12
C PHE A 11 0.42 1.13 -1.63
N VAL A 12 1.36 1.36 -0.73
CA VAL A 12 1.80 2.70 -0.31
C VAL A 12 2.93 3.09 -1.25
N ALA A 13 2.69 4.06 -2.12
CA ALA A 13 3.64 4.52 -3.13
C ALA A 13 3.95 6.02 -2.96
N GLY A 14 5.16 6.41 -3.40
CA GLY A 14 5.58 7.81 -3.51
C GLY A 14 6.05 8.49 -2.21
N GLY A 15 6.70 9.64 -2.37
CA GLY A 15 6.99 10.59 -1.29
C GLY A 15 8.08 10.16 -0.31
N ILE A 16 7.78 10.31 0.98
CA ILE A 16 8.76 10.21 2.09
C ILE A 16 8.85 8.79 2.65
N ALA A 17 7.80 7.97 2.54
CA ALA A 17 7.73 6.66 3.19
C ALA A 17 8.88 5.69 2.78
N PRO A 18 9.31 5.61 1.50
CA PRO A 18 10.46 4.79 1.11
C PRO A 18 11.81 5.23 1.71
N ARG A 19 11.90 6.46 2.27
CA ARG A 19 13.12 6.94 2.95
C ARG A 19 13.30 6.35 4.35
N PHE A 20 12.24 5.81 4.95
CA PHE A 20 12.25 5.27 6.31
C PHE A 20 11.49 3.93 6.40
N PRO A 21 11.86 2.91 5.62
CA PRO A 21 11.11 1.66 5.56
C PRO A 21 11.14 0.89 6.89
N GLU A 22 12.25 0.89 7.61
CA GLU A 22 12.39 0.22 8.91
C GLU A 22 11.54 0.92 9.98
N PHE A 23 11.52 2.26 9.96
CA PHE A 23 10.64 3.03 10.84
C PHE A 23 9.17 2.71 10.58
N LEU A 24 8.75 2.66 9.31
CA LEU A 24 7.37 2.36 8.96
C LEU A 24 6.99 0.93 9.39
N ALA A 25 7.88 -0.04 9.17
CA ALA A 25 7.72 -1.42 9.61
C ALA A 25 7.61 -1.57 11.13
N ALA A 26 8.39 -0.80 11.89
CA ALA A 26 8.36 -0.80 13.36
C ALA A 26 7.21 0.05 13.95
N SER A 27 6.52 0.85 13.13
CA SER A 27 5.46 1.75 13.59
C SER A 27 4.13 1.03 13.86
N ALA A 28 3.17 1.75 14.46
CA ALA A 28 1.80 1.28 14.64
C ALA A 28 0.96 1.23 13.34
N PHE A 29 1.58 1.33 12.15
CA PHE A 29 0.86 1.38 10.86
C PHE A 29 -0.14 0.23 10.72
N ARG A 30 0.30 -1.03 10.93
CA ARG A 30 -0.56 -2.20 10.75
C ARG A 30 -1.74 -2.19 11.74
N ALA A 31 -1.48 -1.92 13.01
CA ALA A 31 -2.52 -1.84 14.03
C ALA A 31 -3.57 -0.75 13.71
N ARG A 32 -3.12 0.43 13.23
CA ARG A 32 -4.01 1.54 12.84
C ARG A 32 -4.77 1.27 11.53
N PHE A 33 -4.16 0.53 10.60
CA PHE A 33 -4.83 0.10 9.38
C PHE A 33 -6.04 -0.79 9.70
N GLU A 34 -5.87 -1.73 10.64
CA GLU A 34 -6.92 -2.66 11.08
C GLU A 34 -7.95 -2.05 12.05
N ALA A 35 -7.61 -0.96 12.73
CA ALA A 35 -8.46 -0.29 13.72
C ALA A 35 -9.68 0.41 13.08
N LYS A 36 -10.62 -0.38 12.53
CA LYS A 36 -11.87 0.05 11.88
C LYS A 36 -13.10 -0.67 12.46
N GLY A 37 -13.10 -0.89 13.78
CA GLY A 37 -14.21 -1.48 14.53
C GLY A 37 -14.63 -2.84 13.96
N ARG A 38 -15.92 -3.00 13.65
CA ARG A 38 -16.49 -4.22 13.03
C ARG A 38 -15.83 -4.67 11.72
N PHE A 39 -15.08 -3.79 11.05
CA PHE A 39 -14.38 -4.11 9.81
C PHE A 39 -12.93 -4.58 10.03
N ARG A 40 -12.49 -4.75 11.28
CA ARG A 40 -11.15 -5.25 11.59
C ARG A 40 -10.88 -6.58 10.90
N GLU A 41 -11.77 -7.55 11.07
CA GLU A 41 -11.62 -8.89 10.50
C GLU A 41 -11.61 -8.87 8.97
N TRP A 42 -12.31 -7.91 8.37
CA TRP A 42 -12.29 -7.71 6.92
C TRP A 42 -10.95 -7.13 6.43
N LEU A 43 -10.31 -6.26 7.22
CA LEU A 43 -9.02 -5.63 6.87
C LEU A 43 -7.80 -6.46 7.26
N ALA A 44 -7.91 -7.31 8.29
CA ALA A 44 -6.84 -8.20 8.76
C ALA A 44 -6.17 -8.99 7.61
N PRO A 45 -6.91 -9.64 6.70
CA PRO A 45 -6.32 -10.39 5.59
C PRO A 45 -5.83 -9.51 4.43
N VAL A 46 -6.16 -8.21 4.39
CA VAL A 46 -5.74 -7.32 3.29
C VAL A 46 -4.27 -6.93 3.50
N PRO A 47 -3.34 -7.38 2.64
CA PRO A 47 -1.93 -7.03 2.78
C PRO A 47 -1.70 -5.56 2.44
N ALA A 48 -0.66 -4.99 3.02
CA ALA A 48 -0.20 -3.64 2.72
C ALA A 48 1.30 -3.69 2.40
N TRP A 49 1.70 -3.12 1.27
CA TRP A 49 3.07 -3.11 0.80
C TRP A 49 3.57 -1.68 0.60
N LEU A 50 4.86 -1.47 0.88
CA LEU A 50 5.55 -0.24 0.54
C LEU A 50 6.25 -0.44 -0.82
N VAL A 51 5.99 0.46 -1.76
CA VAL A 51 6.66 0.44 -3.07
C VAL A 51 8.05 1.05 -2.93
N MET A 52 9.08 0.21 -2.99
CA MET A 52 10.49 0.62 -2.86
C MET A 52 11.17 0.91 -4.20
N ARG A 53 10.53 0.53 -5.31
CA ARG A 53 11.11 0.69 -6.65
C ARG A 53 11.08 2.18 -7.07
N PRO A 54 12.24 2.83 -7.31
CA PRO A 54 12.31 4.27 -7.55
C PRO A 54 11.65 4.71 -8.87
N ASP A 55 11.64 3.83 -9.86
CA ASP A 55 11.10 4.05 -11.21
C ASP A 55 9.69 3.45 -11.40
N ALA A 56 8.98 3.08 -10.32
CA ALA A 56 7.68 2.42 -10.41
C ALA A 56 6.65 3.21 -11.26
N ALA A 57 6.67 4.54 -11.18
CA ALA A 57 5.81 5.39 -12.00
C ALA A 57 6.16 5.30 -13.50
N MET A 58 7.45 5.27 -13.85
CA MET A 58 7.90 5.15 -15.24
C MET A 58 7.57 3.77 -15.82
N LEU A 59 7.70 2.71 -15.01
CA LEU A 59 7.26 1.37 -15.39
C LEU A 59 5.77 1.34 -15.75
N GLY A 60 4.92 1.95 -14.91
CA GLY A 60 3.48 2.05 -15.16
C GLY A 60 3.16 2.87 -16.42
N LEU A 61 3.88 3.97 -16.63
CA LEU A 61 3.73 4.80 -17.83
C LEU A 61 4.11 4.05 -19.11
N ALA A 62 5.24 3.34 -19.11
CA ALA A 62 5.68 2.54 -20.25
C ALA A 62 4.66 1.44 -20.59
N ALA A 63 4.14 0.74 -19.57
CA ALA A 63 3.11 -0.28 -19.74
C ALA A 63 1.79 0.30 -20.30
N LEU A 64 1.40 1.51 -19.85
CA LEU A 64 0.23 2.20 -20.39
C LEU A 64 0.45 2.61 -21.85
N ALA A 65 1.61 3.18 -22.19
CA ALA A 65 1.94 3.62 -23.53
C ALA A 65 1.97 2.47 -24.55
N GLN A 66 2.42 1.27 -24.14
CA GLN A 66 2.39 0.06 -24.97
C GLN A 66 0.98 -0.49 -25.22
N ARG A 67 0.00 -0.03 -24.44
CA ARG A 67 -1.40 -0.49 -24.51
C ARG A 67 -2.30 0.45 -25.31
N LEU A 68 -1.78 1.62 -25.68
CA LEU A 68 -2.41 2.60 -26.55
C LEU A 68 -1.97 2.33 -28.00
#